data_AF-A0A9E5P8P9-F1
#
_entry.id   AF-A0A9E5P8P9-F1
#
_cell.length_a   1.000
_cell.length_b   1.000
_cell.length_c   1.000
_cell.angle_alpha   90.00
_cell.angle_beta   90.00
_cell.angle_gamma   90.00
#
_symmetry.space_group_name_H-M   'P 1'
#
loop_
_entity.id
_entity.type
_entity.pdbx_description
1 polymer ?
#
loop_
_entity_poly.entity_id
_entity_poly.type
_entity_poly.pdbx_seq_one_letter_code
_entity_poly.pdbx_strand_id
1 'polypeptide(L)'
;STAETLAALVEVNVLAPGHPMIFSNWPFVIDLRTGAFSGSGGEISLLNAAAAQIANHLGLPSGVAASMADAKAVDAQMGSEKALSALAAGLAGGNMIYESSGMMASLLGV
;
A
#
# COMPACT_ATOMS: atom_id res chain seq x y z
N SER A 1 -7.22 4.60 7.04
CA SER A 1 -7.14 4.02 8.41
C SER A 1 -7.87 2.68 8.45
N THR A 2 -7.43 1.69 9.25
CA THR A 2 -8.15 0.41 9.42
C THR A 2 -9.60 0.62 9.86
N ALA A 3 -9.84 1.58 10.76
CA ALA A 3 -11.19 1.92 11.22
C ALA A 3 -12.08 2.44 10.08
N GLU A 4 -11.53 3.27 9.18
CA GLU A 4 -12.27 3.78 8.01
C GLU A 4 -12.62 2.65 7.04
N THR A 5 -11.67 1.76 6.74
CA THR A 5 -11.92 0.64 5.83
C THR A 5 -12.93 -0.36 6.42
N LEU A 6 -12.92 -0.57 7.74
CA LEU A 6 -13.97 -1.33 8.42
C LEU A 6 -15.34 -0.65 8.37
N ALA A 7 -15.40 0.68 8.55
CA ALA A 7 -16.64 1.42 8.42
C ALA A 7 -17.22 1.28 7.00
N ALA A 8 -16.39 1.41 5.97
CA ALA A 8 -16.80 1.19 4.58
C ALA A 8 -17.27 -0.26 4.32
N LEU A 9 -16.59 -1.26 4.90
CA LEU A 9 -17.04 -2.66 4.84
C LEU A 9 -18.44 -2.83 5.41
N VAL A 10 -18.68 -2.26 6.60
CA VAL A 10 -19.98 -2.32 7.25
C VAL A 10 -21.04 -1.63 6.40
N GLU A 11 -20.75 -0.44 5.87
CA GLU A 11 -21.67 0.31 5.01
C GLU A 11 -22.08 -0.48 3.76
N VAL A 12 -21.10 -1.05 3.04
CA VAL A 12 -21.36 -1.90 1.87
C VAL A 12 -22.22 -3.10 2.25
N ASN A 13 -21.94 -3.74 3.39
CA ASN A 13 -22.67 -4.91 3.83
C ASN A 13 -24.10 -4.58 4.33
N VAL A 14 -24.35 -3.34 4.77
CA VAL A 14 -25.71 -2.85 5.08
C VAL A 14 -26.54 -2.69 3.81
N LEU A 15 -25.94 -2.22 2.72
CA LEU A 15 -26.63 -2.05 1.43
C LEU A 15 -26.82 -3.37 0.68
N ALA A 16 -25.79 -4.22 0.66
CA ALA A 16 -25.81 -5.50 -0.02
C ALA A 16 -25.00 -6.53 0.80
N PRO A 17 -25.67 -7.32 1.65
CA PRO A 17 -25.00 -8.33 2.46
C PRO A 17 -24.18 -9.32 1.62
N GLY A 18 -22.91 -9.50 1.98
CA GLY A 18 -21.99 -10.40 1.29
C GLY A 18 -21.44 -9.87 -0.03
N HIS A 19 -21.58 -8.58 -0.34
CA HIS A 19 -21.00 -7.99 -1.55
C HIS A 19 -19.46 -8.14 -1.55
N PRO A 20 -18.85 -8.62 -2.66
CA PRO A 20 -17.39 -8.77 -2.74
C PRO A 20 -16.67 -7.42 -2.58
N MET A 21 -15.67 -7.38 -1.70
CA MET A 21 -14.87 -6.17 -1.46
C MET A 21 -13.44 -6.52 -1.09
N ILE A 22 -12.49 -5.66 -1.46
CA ILE A 22 -11.08 -5.77 -1.12
C ILE A 22 -10.78 -4.83 0.04
N PHE A 23 -10.33 -5.39 1.17
CA PHE A 23 -9.98 -4.61 2.34
C PHE A 23 -8.65 -3.92 2.11
N SER A 24 -8.73 -2.66 1.69
CA SER A 24 -7.58 -1.91 1.19
C SER A 24 -7.38 -0.63 2.02
N ASN A 25 -6.65 -0.74 3.13
CA ASN A 25 -6.23 0.43 3.90
C ASN A 25 -4.80 0.80 3.49
N TRP A 26 -4.62 1.91 2.78
CA TRP A 26 -3.30 2.37 2.36
C TRP A 26 -2.76 3.45 3.29
N PRO A 27 -1.84 3.10 4.20
CA PRO A 27 -1.11 4.09 4.96
C PRO A 27 -0.05 4.74 4.08
N PHE A 28 -0.04 6.07 4.09
CA PHE A 28 0.93 6.88 3.37
C PHE A 28 1.81 7.67 4.31
N VAL A 29 3.02 7.96 3.86
CA VAL A 29 4.03 8.71 4.60
C VAL A 29 4.38 9.98 3.82
N ILE A 30 4.73 11.02 4.57
CA ILE A 30 5.22 12.28 4.02
C ILE A 30 6.70 12.45 4.37
N ASP A 31 7.49 12.98 3.44
CA ASP A 31 8.84 13.45 3.76
C ASP A 31 8.72 14.75 4.56
N LEU A 32 9.13 14.73 5.82
CA LEU A 32 9.02 15.89 6.72
C LEU A 32 9.88 17.09 6.32
N ARG A 33 10.92 16.90 5.50
CA ARG A 33 11.79 17.98 5.01
C ARG A 33 11.16 18.71 3.83
N THR A 34 10.48 17.98 2.94
CA THR A 34 9.93 18.54 1.69
C THR A 34 8.42 18.75 1.74
N GLY A 35 7.72 18.08 2.67
CA GLY A 35 6.27 17.99 2.73
C GLY A 35 5.67 17.14 1.60
N ALA A 36 6.50 16.51 0.76
CA ALA A 36 6.04 15.71 -0.37
C ALA A 36 5.54 14.34 0.10
N PHE A 37 4.70 13.74 -0.74
CA PHE A 37 4.36 12.32 -0.62
C PHE A 37 5.64 11.47 -0.76
N SER A 38 5.82 10.50 0.13
CA SER A 38 6.90 9.50 0.06
C SER A 38 6.27 8.15 -0.26
N GLY A 39 6.38 7.72 -1.51
CA GLY A 39 5.88 6.42 -1.98
C GLY A 39 6.78 5.27 -1.60
N SER A 40 8.02 5.57 -1.22
CA SER A 40 9.01 4.60 -0.80
C SER A 40 9.56 4.91 0.59
N GLY A 41 10.37 3.98 1.11
CA GLY A 41 10.97 4.07 2.44
C GLY A 41 10.61 2.90 3.35
N GLY A 42 11.30 2.82 4.49
CA GLY A 42 11.09 1.76 5.47
C GLY A 42 9.74 1.88 6.17
N GLU A 43 9.33 3.10 6.48
CA GLU A 43 8.09 3.43 7.16
C GLU A 43 6.88 3.00 6.33
N ILE A 44 6.81 3.42 5.06
CA ILE A 44 5.67 3.06 4.20
C ILE A 44 5.65 1.55 3.89
N SER A 45 6.81 0.92 3.74
CA SER A 45 6.92 -0.53 3.52
C SER A 45 6.42 -1.31 4.74
N LEU A 46 6.82 -0.91 5.95
CA LEU A 46 6.37 -1.52 7.20
C LEU A 46 4.87 -1.33 7.40
N LEU A 47 4.36 -0.12 7.15
CA LEU A 47 2.95 0.20 7.32
C LEU A 47 2.06 -0.60 6.34
N ASN A 48 2.47 -0.74 5.07
CA ASN A 48 1.73 -1.55 4.10
C ASN A 48 1.82 -3.06 4.41
N ALA A 49 2.97 -3.55 4.89
CA ALA A 49 3.09 -4.92 5.38
C ALA A 49 2.15 -5.19 6.57
N ALA A 50 2.08 -4.26 7.53
CA ALA A 50 1.15 -4.35 8.65
C ALA A 50 -0.32 -4.29 8.18
N ALA A 51 -0.64 -3.47 7.18
CA ALA A 51 -1.98 -3.43 6.59
C ALA A 51 -2.39 -4.77 5.98
N ALA A 52 -1.51 -5.43 5.23
CA ALA A 52 -1.75 -6.77 4.71
C ALA A 52 -2.00 -7.77 5.85
N GLN A 53 -1.16 -7.76 6.88
CA GLN A 53 -1.31 -8.66 8.03
C GLN A 53 -2.62 -8.44 8.81
N ILE A 54 -3.06 -7.18 8.96
CA ILE A 54 -4.33 -6.86 9.60
C ILE A 54 -5.51 -7.41 8.78
N ALA A 55 -5.53 -7.19 7.46
CA ALA A 55 -6.60 -7.72 6.63
C ALA A 55 -6.64 -9.25 6.67
N ASN A 56 -5.47 -9.89 6.58
CA ASN A 56 -5.32 -11.34 6.68
C ASN A 56 -5.78 -11.86 8.05
N HIS A 57 -5.48 -11.17 9.14
CA HIS A 57 -5.95 -11.52 10.48
C HIS A 57 -7.47 -11.44 10.62
N LEU A 58 -8.10 -10.50 9.91
CA LEU A 58 -9.56 -10.37 9.83
C LEU A 58 -10.20 -11.38 8.86
N GLY A 59 -9.42 -12.21 8.16
CA GLY A 59 -9.91 -13.15 7.17
C GLY A 59 -10.43 -12.47 5.90
N LEU A 60 -9.99 -11.24 5.61
CA LEU A 60 -10.42 -10.44 4.47
C LEU A 60 -9.31 -10.37 3.40
N PRO A 61 -9.66 -10.32 2.10
CA PRO A 61 -8.68 -10.13 1.05
C PRO A 61 -8.02 -8.75 1.17
N SER A 62 -6.71 -8.74 1.37
CA SER A 62 -5.90 -7.53 1.50
C SER A 62 -5.70 -6.82 0.16
N GLY A 63 -5.79 -5.49 0.20
CA GLY A 63 -5.34 -4.59 -0.84
C GLY A 63 -4.24 -3.68 -0.32
N VAL A 64 -3.03 -3.76 -0.88
CA VAL A 64 -1.88 -2.98 -0.42
C VAL A 64 -1.08 -2.42 -1.58
N ALA A 65 -0.41 -1.29 -1.36
CA ALA A 65 0.52 -0.72 -2.32
C ALA A 65 1.94 -1.28 -2.11
N ALA A 66 2.65 -1.52 -3.21
CA ALA A 66 4.07 -1.85 -3.21
C ALA A 66 4.71 -1.38 -4.52
N SER A 67 6.04 -1.51 -4.63
CA SER A 67 6.79 -1.22 -5.87
C SER A 67 6.71 0.23 -6.36
N MET A 68 6.43 1.17 -5.46
CA MET A 68 6.48 2.60 -5.70
C MET A 68 7.91 3.11 -5.43
N ALA A 69 8.35 4.11 -6.21
CA ALA A 69 9.65 4.75 -6.04
C ALA A 69 9.51 6.27 -6.04
N ASP A 70 10.30 6.94 -5.19
CA ASP A 70 10.45 8.39 -5.19
C ASP A 70 11.55 8.85 -6.16
N ALA A 71 12.38 7.91 -6.62
CA ALA A 71 13.36 8.13 -7.68
C ALA A 71 12.73 8.75 -8.94
N LYS A 72 13.41 9.74 -9.50
CA LYS A 72 12.99 10.50 -10.70
C LYS A 72 13.56 9.91 -12.00
N ALA A 73 14.42 8.91 -11.91
CA ALA A 73 15.02 8.23 -13.04
C ALA A 73 15.11 6.73 -12.76
N VAL A 74 15.33 5.94 -13.82
CA VAL A 74 15.62 4.51 -13.67
C VAL A 74 17.06 4.36 -13.20
N ASP A 75 17.23 4.27 -11.89
CA ASP A 75 18.52 4.20 -11.22
C ASP A 75 18.52 3.18 -10.08
N ALA A 76 19.64 3.11 -9.35
CA ALA A 76 19.79 2.20 -8.22
C ALA A 76 18.82 2.52 -7.07
N GLN A 77 18.44 3.79 -6.90
CA GLN A 77 17.45 4.20 -5.90
C GLN A 77 16.10 3.57 -6.22
N MET A 78 15.62 3.72 -7.47
CA MET A 78 14.38 3.10 -7.93
C MET A 78 14.39 1.58 -7.70
N GLY A 79 15.48 0.91 -8.06
CA GLY A 79 15.60 -0.54 -7.87
C GLY A 79 15.48 -0.93 -6.39
N SER A 80 16.17 -0.22 -5.50
CA SER A 80 16.19 -0.51 -4.06
C SER A 80 14.83 -0.24 -3.39
N GLU A 81 14.17 0.87 -3.72
CA GLU A 81 12.88 1.28 -3.17
C GLU A 81 11.77 0.29 -3.56
N LYS A 82 11.75 -0.10 -4.83
CA LYS A 82 10.78 -1.09 -5.34
C LYS A 82 11.02 -2.46 -4.75
N ALA A 83 12.28 -2.91 -4.68
CA ALA A 83 12.61 -4.21 -4.11
C ALA A 83 12.21 -4.32 -2.63
N LEU A 84 12.46 -3.28 -1.83
CA LEU A 84 12.13 -3.27 -0.40
C LEU A 84 10.63 -3.42 -0.19
N SER A 85 9.83 -2.58 -0.83
CA SER A 85 8.37 -2.57 -0.67
C SER A 85 7.73 -3.84 -1.24
N ALA A 86 8.18 -4.33 -2.41
CA ALA A 86 7.70 -5.57 -3.00
C ALA A 86 7.99 -6.79 -2.12
N LEU A 87 9.20 -6.87 -1.57
CA LEU A 87 9.58 -7.94 -0.66
C LEU A 87 8.75 -7.89 0.63
N ALA A 88 8.56 -6.71 1.22
CA ALA A 88 7.76 -6.54 2.42
C ALA A 88 6.29 -6.96 2.20
N ALA A 89 5.67 -6.52 1.11
CA ALA A 89 4.29 -6.89 0.78
C ALA A 89 4.13 -8.39 0.48
N GLY A 90 5.10 -8.99 -0.23
CA GLY A 90 5.13 -10.42 -0.49
C GLY A 90 5.26 -11.26 0.78
N LEU A 91 6.18 -10.89 1.68
CA LEU A 91 6.39 -11.58 2.96
C LEU A 91 5.21 -11.40 3.93
N ALA A 92 4.50 -10.27 3.85
CA ALA A 92 3.30 -10.01 4.65
C ALA A 92 2.05 -10.78 4.18
N GLY A 93 2.10 -11.39 2.99
CA GLY A 93 0.98 -12.14 2.42
C GLY A 93 -0.08 -11.25 1.77
N GLY A 94 0.31 -10.17 1.09
CA GLY A 94 -0.61 -9.33 0.34
C GLY A 94 -1.33 -10.09 -0.79
N ASN A 95 -2.66 -9.89 -0.94
CA ASN A 95 -3.47 -10.60 -1.94
C ASN A 95 -3.61 -9.80 -3.24
N MET A 96 -3.94 -8.51 -3.15
CA MET A 96 -3.95 -7.58 -4.27
C MET A 96 -2.87 -6.52 -4.07
N ILE A 97 -1.88 -6.53 -4.97
CA ILE A 97 -0.78 -5.56 -4.99
C ILE A 97 -1.09 -4.48 -6.01
N TYR A 98 -1.34 -3.27 -5.52
CA TYR A 98 -1.47 -2.07 -6.32
C TYR A 98 -0.11 -1.42 -6.56
N GLU A 99 0.00 -0.63 -7.62
CA GLU A 99 1.26 0.00 -8.06
C GLU A 99 2.40 -1.00 -8.27
N SER A 100 2.06 -2.27 -8.53
CA SER A 100 2.98 -3.42 -8.59
C SER A 100 4.14 -3.24 -9.57
N SER A 101 3.99 -2.34 -10.55
CA SER A 101 5.03 -1.96 -11.50
C SER A 101 4.83 -0.53 -12.03
N GLY A 102 5.89 0.05 -12.58
CA GLY A 102 5.81 1.30 -13.36
C GLY A 102 5.90 2.59 -12.55
N MET A 103 5.36 2.63 -11.32
CA MET A 103 5.28 3.87 -10.55
C MET A 103 6.66 4.44 -10.17
N MET A 104 6.87 5.74 -10.37
CA MET A 104 8.08 6.49 -10.02
C MET A 104 7.76 7.97 -9.75
N ALA A 105 8.73 8.76 -9.29
CA ALA A 105 8.60 10.19 -9.01
C ALA A 105 7.42 10.55 -8.07
N SER A 106 7.19 9.74 -7.03
CA SER A 106 6.19 10.04 -5.98
C SER A 106 4.78 10.33 -6.54
N LEU A 107 4.34 9.57 -7.54
CA LEU A 107 3.02 9.69 -8.21
C LEU A 107 2.91 10.86 -9.22
N LEU A 108 3.98 11.60 -9.47
CA LEU A 108 3.97 12.75 -10.39
C LEU A 108 4.22 12.36 -11.85
N GLY A 109 4.73 11.15 -12.12
CA GLY A 109 4.83 10.58 -13.47
C GLY A 109 5.80 11.27 -14.43
N VAL A 110 6.57 12.27 -13.97
CA VAL A 110 7.60 13.01 -14.73
C VAL A 110 8.80 13.38 -13.88
#